data_AF-A0A7J8REV1-F1
#
_entry.id   AF-A0A7J8REV1-F1
#
_cell.length_a   1.000
_cell.length_b   1.000
_cell.length_c   1.000
_cell.angle_alpha   90.00
_cell.angle_beta   90.00
_cell.angle_gamma   90.00
#
_symmetry.space_group_name_H-M   'P 1'
#
loop_
_entity.id
_entity.type
_entity.pdbx_description
1 polymer ?
#
loop_
_entity_poly.entity_id
_entity_poly.type
_entity_poly.pdbx_seq_one_letter_code
_entity_poly.pdbx_strand_id
1 'polypeptide(L)'
;MTVKYEVCLEDGTLVSKSHGVEFTVGDGYFFPAFAEAVKTMKKGEQVLLTVKPQYAFGEDGRSAVDSEGAVPPNATLHIALELVSWKSVAHITKDEKILKKILKEGEGYDRPYNGTMVQVKLIGKLEDGMIFVKKGHDEGSFEFKVDEGQVIDGLEKTVKTMKKGEHALTTVQPEYAF
;
A
#
# COMPACT_ATOMS: atom_id res chain seq x y z
N MET A 1 2.13 -1.58 -3.10
CA MET A 1 3.48 -1.42 -3.70
C MET A 1 3.33 -1.22 -5.19
N THR A 2 4.29 -0.55 -5.81
CA THR A 2 4.35 -0.29 -7.25
C THR A 2 5.55 -1.05 -7.81
N VAL A 3 5.30 -1.89 -8.82
CA VAL A 3 6.34 -2.69 -9.48
C VAL A 3 6.28 -2.53 -11.00
N LYS A 4 7.41 -2.77 -11.66
CA LYS A 4 7.45 -3.06 -13.10
C LYS A 4 7.91 -4.49 -13.28
N TYR A 5 7.39 -5.19 -14.27
CA TYR A 5 7.83 -6.55 -14.53
C TYR A 5 7.68 -6.94 -15.99
N GLU A 6 8.46 -7.93 -16.39
CA GLU A 6 8.29 -8.73 -17.60
C GLU A 6 8.46 -10.19 -17.21
N VAL A 7 7.51 -11.03 -17.61
CA VAL A 7 7.48 -12.47 -17.32
C VAL A 7 7.53 -13.23 -18.63
N CYS A 8 8.50 -14.11 -18.77
CA CYS A 8 8.71 -14.94 -19.95
C CYS A 8 8.78 -16.44 -19.59
N LEU A 9 8.48 -17.30 -20.55
CA LEU A 9 8.83 -18.72 -20.52
C LEU A 9 10.33 -18.93 -20.74
N GLU A 10 10.83 -20.14 -20.50
CA GLU A 10 12.24 -20.52 -20.74
C GLU A 10 12.68 -20.33 -22.21
N ASP A 11 11.75 -20.44 -23.15
CA ASP A 11 12.00 -20.21 -24.58
C ASP A 11 12.01 -18.72 -24.98
N GLY A 12 11.80 -17.82 -24.02
CA GLY A 12 11.75 -16.37 -24.22
C GLY A 12 10.37 -15.82 -24.61
N THR A 13 9.34 -16.67 -24.72
CA THR A 13 7.96 -16.22 -24.99
C THR A 13 7.47 -15.32 -23.86
N LEU A 14 7.08 -14.09 -24.19
CA LEU A 14 6.51 -13.14 -23.25
C LEU A 14 5.11 -13.59 -22.80
N VAL A 15 4.92 -13.76 -21.49
CA VAL A 15 3.65 -14.15 -20.86
C VAL A 15 2.89 -12.92 -20.36
N SER A 16 3.56 -12.01 -19.66
CA SER A 16 2.92 -10.80 -19.13
C SER A 16 3.95 -9.71 -18.88
N LYS A 17 3.54 -8.44 -18.97
CA LYS A 17 4.38 -7.30 -18.62
C LYS A 17 3.58 -6.14 -18.07
N SER A 18 4.21 -5.35 -17.22
CA SER A 18 3.67 -4.08 -16.74
C SER A 18 4.79 -3.06 -16.53
N HIS A 19 4.54 -1.80 -16.93
CA HIS A 19 5.43 -0.66 -16.69
C HIS A 19 5.16 0.06 -15.37
N GLY A 20 4.23 -0.43 -14.56
CA GLY A 20 3.87 0.18 -13.28
C GLY A 20 2.50 -0.27 -12.80
N VAL A 21 2.44 -1.40 -12.09
CA VAL A 21 1.22 -1.87 -11.43
C VAL A 21 1.29 -1.65 -9.93
N GLU A 22 0.19 -1.19 -9.33
CA GLU A 22 0.03 -1.15 -7.88
C GLU A 22 -0.75 -2.38 -7.37
N PHE A 23 -0.24 -3.06 -6.34
CA PHE A 23 -0.95 -4.12 -5.63
C PHE A 23 -0.64 -4.13 -4.13
N THR A 24 -1.48 -4.80 -3.34
CA THR A 24 -1.27 -5.02 -1.90
C THR A 24 -0.58 -6.37 -1.68
N VAL A 25 0.50 -6.40 -0.90
CA VAL A 25 1.29 -7.63 -0.68
C VAL A 25 0.47 -8.76 -0.08
N GLY A 26 -0.42 -8.42 0.86
CA GLY A 26 -1.26 -9.39 1.57
C GLY A 26 -2.26 -10.10 0.67
N ASP A 27 -2.72 -9.45 -0.39
CA ASP A 27 -3.72 -9.98 -1.32
C ASP A 27 -3.07 -10.90 -2.37
N GLY A 28 -1.73 -10.92 -2.44
CA GLY A 28 -0.98 -11.56 -3.50
C GLY A 28 -1.08 -10.79 -4.83
N TYR A 29 -0.30 -11.24 -5.82
CA TYR A 29 -0.40 -10.72 -7.19
C TYR A 29 0.18 -11.74 -8.16
N PHE A 30 -0.57 -12.02 -9.24
CA PHE A 30 -0.19 -12.89 -10.35
C PHE A 30 0.02 -14.37 -9.97
N PHE A 31 1.02 -14.70 -9.15
CA PHE A 31 1.26 -16.04 -8.59
C PHE A 31 2.10 -15.96 -7.29
N PRO A 32 2.15 -17.04 -6.47
CA PRO A 32 2.74 -16.99 -5.12
C PRO A 32 4.18 -16.45 -5.04
N ALA A 33 5.08 -16.89 -5.93
CA ALA A 33 6.48 -16.42 -5.93
C ALA A 33 6.62 -14.90 -6.12
N PHE A 34 5.68 -14.26 -6.81
CA PHE A 34 5.78 -12.85 -7.13
C PHE A 34 5.73 -11.99 -5.87
N ALA A 35 4.72 -12.21 -5.02
CA ALA A 35 4.57 -11.49 -3.76
C ALA A 35 5.74 -11.79 -2.79
N GLU A 36 6.20 -13.05 -2.73
CA GLU A 36 7.32 -13.44 -1.89
C GLU A 36 8.64 -12.78 -2.32
N ALA A 37 8.89 -12.66 -3.62
CA ALA A 37 10.08 -11.97 -4.12
C ALA A 37 10.06 -10.49 -3.75
N VAL A 38 8.93 -9.78 -3.92
CA VAL A 38 8.90 -8.35 -3.62
C VAL A 38 9.11 -8.07 -2.13
N LYS A 39 8.74 -8.99 -1.23
CA LYS A 39 8.99 -8.85 0.22
C LYS A 39 10.49 -8.83 0.57
N THR A 40 11.36 -9.38 -0.27
CA THR A 40 12.81 -9.43 -0.02
C THR A 40 13.56 -8.26 -0.66
N MET A 41 12.91 -7.50 -1.54
CA MET A 41 13.52 -6.43 -2.33
C MET A 41 13.56 -5.08 -1.58
N LYS A 42 14.55 -4.25 -1.96
CA LYS A 42 14.66 -2.84 -1.57
C LYS A 42 14.05 -1.92 -2.62
N LYS A 43 13.80 -0.66 -2.22
CA LYS A 43 13.28 0.35 -3.14
C LYS A 43 14.27 0.57 -4.29
N GLY A 44 13.76 0.51 -5.53
CA GLY A 44 14.53 0.64 -6.76
C GLY A 44 15.31 -0.61 -7.14
N GLU A 45 15.22 -1.70 -6.38
CA GLU A 45 15.92 -2.94 -6.69
C GLU A 45 15.35 -3.58 -7.96
N GLN A 46 16.24 -4.09 -8.81
CA GLN A 46 15.92 -4.84 -10.01
C GLN A 46 16.51 -6.24 -9.89
N VAL A 47 15.70 -7.27 -10.15
CA VAL A 47 16.08 -8.67 -10.04
C VAL A 47 15.61 -9.46 -11.24
N LEU A 48 16.34 -10.53 -11.56
CA LEU A 48 15.90 -11.57 -12.49
C LEU A 48 15.61 -12.84 -11.69
N LEU A 49 14.37 -13.30 -11.71
CA LEU A 49 13.94 -14.48 -10.97
C LEU A 49 13.77 -15.67 -11.93
N THR A 50 14.09 -16.86 -11.46
CA THR A 50 13.72 -18.12 -12.10
C THR A 50 12.75 -18.85 -11.18
N VAL A 51 11.50 -18.97 -11.61
CA VAL A 51 10.39 -19.46 -10.80
C VAL A 51 9.96 -20.83 -11.30
N LYS A 52 10.18 -21.84 -10.46
CA LYS A 52 9.73 -23.21 -10.73
C LYS A 52 8.19 -23.29 -10.74
N PRO A 53 7.60 -24.28 -11.44
CA PRO A 53 6.15 -24.37 -11.62
C PRO A 53 5.38 -24.37 -10.31
N GLN A 54 5.90 -25.04 -9.28
CA GLN A 54 5.29 -25.14 -7.94
C GLN A 54 5.10 -23.79 -7.23
N TYR A 55 5.78 -22.73 -7.66
CA TYR A 55 5.61 -21.37 -7.13
C TYR A 55 4.94 -20.41 -8.13
N ALA A 56 4.52 -20.93 -9.29
CA ALA A 56 3.82 -20.22 -10.37
C ALA A 56 2.44 -20.87 -10.63
N PHE A 57 2.29 -21.58 -11.74
CA PHE A 57 1.01 -22.14 -12.22
C PHE A 57 0.92 -23.68 -12.13
N GLY A 58 1.92 -24.33 -11.54
CA GLY A 58 1.90 -25.76 -11.24
C GLY A 58 1.69 -26.68 -12.45
N GLU A 59 1.07 -27.83 -12.19
CA GLU A 59 0.79 -28.86 -13.19
C GLU A 59 -0.32 -28.46 -14.17
N ASP A 60 -1.21 -27.55 -13.77
CA ASP A 60 -2.33 -27.11 -14.61
C ASP A 60 -1.90 -26.05 -15.64
N GLY A 61 -0.87 -25.26 -15.32
CA GLY A 61 -0.51 -24.10 -16.12
C GLY A 61 -1.61 -23.04 -16.08
N ARG A 62 -1.73 -22.29 -17.18
CA ARG A 62 -2.77 -21.25 -17.33
C ARG A 62 -3.07 -21.04 -18.81
N SER A 63 -4.35 -21.01 -19.18
CA SER A 63 -4.75 -20.53 -20.49
C SER A 63 -4.43 -19.04 -20.67
N ALA A 64 -4.38 -18.56 -21.92
CA ALA A 64 -4.29 -17.12 -22.17
C ALA A 64 -5.53 -16.41 -21.59
N VAL A 65 -5.32 -15.29 -20.91
CA VAL A 65 -6.38 -14.48 -20.30
C VAL A 65 -6.11 -13.02 -20.62
N ASP A 66 -7.10 -12.33 -21.19
CA ASP A 66 -7.02 -10.92 -21.56
C ASP A 66 -5.76 -10.59 -22.40
N SER A 67 -4.81 -9.88 -21.80
CA SER A 67 -3.54 -9.46 -22.42
C SER A 67 -2.36 -10.33 -22.02
N GLU A 68 -2.61 -11.41 -21.29
CA GLU A 68 -1.61 -12.32 -20.77
C GLU A 68 -1.58 -13.62 -21.58
N GLY A 69 -0.37 -14.05 -21.96
CA GLY A 69 -0.13 -15.28 -22.71
C GLY A 69 -0.43 -16.54 -21.91
N ALA A 70 -0.62 -17.64 -22.63
CA ALA A 70 -0.78 -18.96 -22.03
C ALA A 70 0.53 -19.40 -21.37
N VAL A 71 0.41 -20.11 -20.25
CA VAL A 71 1.49 -20.77 -19.53
C VAL A 71 1.26 -22.27 -19.59
N PRO A 72 2.16 -23.06 -20.19
CA PRO A 72 2.01 -24.50 -20.24
C PRO A 72 2.02 -25.15 -18.83
N PRO A 73 1.40 -26.33 -18.68
CA PRO A 73 1.65 -27.25 -17.57
C PRO A 73 3.13 -27.38 -17.23
N ASN A 74 3.49 -27.30 -15.95
CA ASN A 74 4.86 -27.47 -15.45
C ASN A 74 5.89 -26.51 -16.05
N ALA A 75 5.48 -25.32 -16.52
CA ALA A 75 6.41 -24.33 -17.07
C ALA A 75 7.18 -23.56 -15.98
N THR A 76 8.48 -23.41 -16.18
CA THR A 76 9.33 -22.48 -15.44
C THR A 76 9.19 -21.08 -16.04
N LEU A 77 9.18 -20.05 -15.18
CA LEU A 77 9.09 -18.65 -15.60
C LEU A 77 10.38 -17.88 -15.28
N HIS A 78 10.78 -17.00 -16.19
CA HIS A 78 11.78 -15.97 -15.94
C HIS A 78 11.11 -14.62 -15.76
N ILE A 79 11.48 -13.90 -14.70
CA ILE A 79 10.84 -12.63 -14.35
C ILE A 79 11.89 -11.56 -14.18
N ALA A 80 11.89 -10.54 -15.03
CA ALA A 80 12.56 -9.29 -14.76
C ALA A 80 11.63 -8.43 -13.91
N LEU A 81 12.02 -8.10 -12.68
CA LEU A 81 11.18 -7.42 -11.70
C LEU A 81 11.89 -6.20 -11.11
N GLU A 82 11.21 -5.06 -11.07
CA GLU A 82 11.66 -3.83 -10.42
C GLU A 82 10.68 -3.42 -9.32
N LEU A 83 11.16 -3.27 -8.08
CA LEU A 83 10.37 -2.67 -7.00
C LEU A 83 10.51 -1.14 -7.05
N VAL A 84 9.58 -0.45 -7.69
CA VAL A 84 9.63 1.01 -7.87
C VAL A 84 9.45 1.74 -6.55
N SER A 85 8.39 1.40 -5.80
CA SER A 85 8.08 2.03 -4.53
C SER A 85 7.04 1.22 -3.73
N TRP A 86 6.88 1.54 -2.46
CA TRP A 86 5.71 1.10 -1.70
C TRP A 86 5.23 2.22 -0.79
N LYS A 87 4.00 2.08 -0.32
CA LYS A 87 3.37 2.94 0.68
C LYS A 87 3.06 2.03 1.87
N SER A 88 3.57 2.37 3.05
CA SER A 88 3.36 1.60 4.27
C SER A 88 1.90 1.76 4.72
N VAL A 89 1.22 0.63 4.98
CA VAL A 89 -0.13 0.62 5.57
C VAL A 89 -0.02 0.10 6.99
N ALA A 90 -0.53 0.87 7.95
CA ALA A 90 -0.54 0.52 9.36
C ALA A 90 -2.00 0.35 9.84
N HIS A 91 -2.26 -0.76 10.53
CA HIS A 91 -3.50 -0.97 11.27
C HIS A 91 -3.38 -0.21 12.60
N ILE A 92 -4.17 0.85 12.75
CA ILE A 92 -4.09 1.74 13.92
C ILE A 92 -4.83 1.13 15.12
N THR A 93 -5.86 0.33 14.84
CA THR A 93 -6.67 -0.36 15.84
C THR A 93 -6.57 -1.87 15.68
N LYS A 94 -6.80 -2.61 16.78
CA LYS A 94 -6.75 -4.09 16.78
C LYS A 94 -7.85 -4.74 15.95
N ASP A 95 -8.98 -4.05 15.78
CA ASP A 95 -10.10 -4.47 14.95
C ASP A 95 -9.93 -4.09 13.47
N GLU A 96 -8.78 -3.49 13.11
CA GLU A 96 -8.42 -3.09 11.75
C GLU A 96 -9.37 -2.07 11.09
N LYS A 97 -10.26 -1.47 11.88
CA LYS A 97 -11.25 -0.48 11.44
C LYS A 97 -10.66 0.91 11.14
N ILE A 98 -9.40 1.12 11.49
CA ILE A 98 -8.64 2.30 11.08
C ILE A 98 -7.36 1.84 10.37
N LEU A 99 -7.27 2.17 9.09
CA LEU A 99 -6.11 1.90 8.25
C LEU A 99 -5.43 3.21 7.88
N LYS A 100 -4.13 3.33 8.17
CA LYS A 100 -3.32 4.50 7.81
C LYS A 100 -2.31 4.12 6.73
N LYS A 101 -2.44 4.71 5.55
CA LYS A 101 -1.48 4.60 4.45
C LYS A 101 -0.56 5.82 4.44
N ILE A 102 0.72 5.61 4.73
CA ILE A 102 1.74 6.67 4.72
C ILE A 102 2.04 7.04 3.28
N LEU A 103 1.77 8.30 2.93
CA LEU A 103 2.03 8.89 1.61
C LEU A 103 3.38 9.60 1.57
N LYS A 104 3.78 10.20 2.69
CA LYS A 104 5.10 10.80 2.91
C LYS A 104 5.51 10.50 4.35
N GLU A 105 6.68 9.90 4.52
CA GLU A 105 7.28 9.68 5.84
C GLU A 105 7.53 11.02 6.55
N GLY A 106 7.24 11.05 7.85
CA GLY A 106 7.63 12.17 8.71
C GLY A 106 9.06 12.03 9.22
N GLU A 107 9.52 13.08 9.90
CA GLU A 107 10.87 13.20 10.43
C GLU A 107 10.92 12.82 11.92
N GLY A 108 12.09 12.34 12.36
CA GLY A 108 12.32 11.95 13.74
C GLY A 108 11.61 10.65 14.16
N TYR A 109 11.55 10.45 15.48
CA TYR A 109 10.93 9.28 16.11
C TYR A 109 9.77 9.65 17.03
N ASP A 110 9.65 10.93 17.36
CA ASP A 110 8.62 11.43 18.27
C ASP A 110 7.24 11.36 17.65
N ARG A 111 6.27 11.05 18.50
CA ARG A 111 4.85 11.02 18.18
C ARG A 111 4.07 11.77 19.26
N PRO A 112 2.94 12.40 18.93
CA PRO A 112 2.10 13.06 19.92
C PRO A 112 1.62 12.09 21.00
N TYR A 113 1.76 12.48 22.27
CA TYR A 113 1.21 11.76 23.41
C TYR A 113 -0.07 12.47 23.92
N ASN A 114 -0.77 11.83 24.86
CA ASN A 114 -2.01 12.36 25.44
C ASN A 114 -1.82 13.79 25.96
N GLY A 115 -2.73 14.68 25.56
CA GLY A 115 -2.69 16.08 25.94
C GLY A 115 -1.73 16.97 25.14
N THR A 116 -1.00 16.41 24.15
CA THR A 116 -0.15 17.21 23.24
C THR A 116 -1.02 18.07 22.34
N MET A 117 -0.67 19.35 22.19
CA MET A 117 -1.27 20.22 21.16
C MET A 117 -0.64 19.90 19.81
N VAL A 118 -1.47 19.59 18.81
CA VAL A 118 -1.02 19.26 17.46
C VAL A 118 -1.61 20.23 16.46
N GLN A 119 -0.82 20.58 15.43
CA GLN A 119 -1.27 21.33 14.27
C GLN A 119 -1.36 20.39 13.08
N VAL A 120 -2.52 20.31 12.42
CA VAL A 120 -2.73 19.41 11.28
C VAL A 120 -3.38 20.12 10.09
N LYS A 121 -3.12 19.59 8.90
CA LYS A 121 -3.89 19.89 7.69
C LYS A 121 -4.68 18.64 7.33
N LEU A 122 -5.99 18.77 7.16
CA LEU A 122 -6.86 17.63 6.88
C LEU A 122 -7.87 17.94 5.79
N ILE A 123 -8.14 16.91 4.98
CA ILE A 123 -9.23 16.87 4.00
C ILE A 123 -9.98 15.57 4.27
N GLY A 124 -11.22 15.67 4.73
CA GLY A 124 -12.11 14.52 4.90
C GLY A 124 -12.97 14.33 3.66
N LYS A 125 -13.03 13.09 3.19
CA LYS A 125 -13.76 12.67 1.99
C LYS A 125 -14.66 11.49 2.29
N LEU A 126 -15.79 11.42 1.63
CA LEU A 126 -16.61 10.22 1.54
C LEU A 126 -16.00 9.23 0.54
N GLU A 127 -16.52 8.00 0.50
CA GLU A 127 -16.04 6.94 -0.40
C GLU A 127 -16.20 7.30 -1.89
N ASP A 128 -17.23 8.07 -2.22
CA ASP A 128 -17.47 8.61 -3.57
C ASP A 128 -16.50 9.75 -3.95
N GLY A 129 -15.63 10.15 -3.03
CA GLY A 129 -14.64 11.21 -3.20
C GLY A 129 -15.12 12.61 -2.82
N MET A 130 -16.40 12.79 -2.44
CA MET A 130 -16.94 14.08 -2.02
C MET A 130 -16.21 14.60 -0.79
N ILE A 131 -15.64 15.80 -0.89
CA ILE A 131 -14.99 16.48 0.23
C ILE A 131 -16.07 17.11 1.13
N PHE A 132 -16.15 16.68 2.38
CA PHE A 132 -17.09 17.24 3.36
C PHE A 132 -16.40 18.14 4.41
N VAL A 133 -15.07 18.05 4.53
CA VAL A 133 -14.29 18.90 5.44
C VAL A 133 -12.90 19.17 4.87
N LYS A 134 -12.43 20.42 4.98
CA LYS A 134 -11.06 20.85 4.67
C LYS A 134 -10.63 21.86 5.73
N LYS A 135 -9.58 21.57 6.50
CA LYS A 135 -9.08 22.45 7.58
C LYS A 135 -7.56 22.56 7.54
N GLY A 136 -7.01 23.71 7.94
CA GLY A 136 -5.56 23.95 8.01
C GLY A 136 -4.87 24.20 6.65
N HIS A 137 -5.64 24.40 5.57
CA HIS A 137 -5.12 24.66 4.22
C HIS A 137 -5.25 26.13 3.80
N ASP A 138 -6.47 26.67 3.87
CA ASP A 138 -6.81 27.99 3.32
C ASP A 138 -7.02 29.03 4.45
N GLU A 139 -7.69 28.63 5.54
CA GLU A 139 -7.94 29.47 6.72
C GLU A 139 -7.25 28.89 7.96
N GLY A 140 -6.33 29.68 8.53
CA GLY A 140 -5.72 29.42 9.85
C GLY A 140 -4.92 28.12 9.98
N SER A 141 -4.25 27.98 11.13
CA SER A 141 -3.82 26.67 11.61
C SER A 141 -5.03 25.94 12.17
N PHE A 142 -5.18 24.63 11.88
CA PHE A 142 -6.11 23.80 12.62
C PHE A 142 -5.35 23.04 13.69
N GLU A 143 -5.70 23.33 14.94
CA GLU A 143 -5.04 22.78 16.12
C GLU A 143 -6.06 22.11 17.03
N PHE A 144 -5.65 21.02 17.66
CA PHE A 144 -6.44 20.35 18.69
C PHE A 144 -5.50 19.65 19.67
N LYS A 145 -6.03 19.36 20.86
CA LYS A 145 -5.34 18.63 21.91
C LYS A 145 -5.70 17.16 21.81
N VAL A 146 -4.68 16.30 21.73
CA VAL A 146 -4.85 14.86 21.53
C VAL A 146 -5.46 14.18 22.76
N ASP A 147 -6.42 13.27 22.56
CA ASP A 147 -7.10 12.47 23.60
C ASP A 147 -8.09 13.27 24.47
N GLU A 148 -8.69 14.31 23.90
CA GLU A 148 -9.62 15.21 24.61
C GLU A 148 -11.01 15.24 23.93
N GLY A 149 -11.25 14.38 22.94
CA GLY A 149 -12.55 14.24 22.27
C GLY A 149 -12.93 15.47 21.43
N GLN A 150 -11.94 16.25 20.98
CA GLN A 150 -12.18 17.47 20.20
C GLN A 150 -12.46 17.20 18.71
N VAL A 151 -12.05 16.02 18.24
CA VAL A 151 -12.26 15.52 16.88
C VAL A 151 -12.69 14.05 16.95
N ILE A 152 -13.11 13.49 15.81
CA ILE A 152 -13.47 12.07 15.75
C ILE A 152 -12.32 11.18 16.25
N ASP A 153 -12.68 10.11 16.98
CA ASP A 153 -11.73 9.17 17.58
C ASP A 153 -10.70 8.65 16.57
N GLY A 154 -11.14 8.42 15.32
CA GLY A 154 -10.26 7.92 14.28
C GLY A 154 -9.16 8.88 13.89
N LEU A 155 -9.42 10.19 13.93
CA LEU A 155 -8.42 11.22 13.67
C LEU A 155 -7.42 11.32 14.84
N GLU A 156 -7.90 11.32 16.10
CA GLU A 156 -7.01 11.35 17.26
C GLU A 156 -6.06 10.13 17.29
N LYS A 157 -6.62 8.92 17.12
CA LYS A 157 -5.85 7.67 17.07
C LYS A 157 -4.84 7.67 15.93
N THR A 158 -5.22 8.19 14.77
CA THR A 158 -4.30 8.31 13.63
C THR A 158 -3.14 9.24 13.97
N VAL A 159 -3.41 10.46 14.43
CA VAL A 159 -2.39 11.48 14.70
C VAL A 159 -1.40 11.03 15.77
N LYS A 160 -1.85 10.29 16.79
CA LYS A 160 -0.97 9.64 17.79
C LYS A 160 0.09 8.72 17.18
N THR A 161 -0.12 8.21 15.97
CA THR A 161 0.85 7.35 15.28
C THR A 161 1.73 8.09 14.28
N MET A 162 1.45 9.36 14.02
CA MET A 162 2.12 10.16 13.00
C MET A 162 3.38 10.81 13.54
N LYS A 163 4.41 10.89 12.69
CA LYS A 163 5.60 11.70 12.92
C LYS A 163 5.40 13.13 12.43
N LYS A 164 6.25 14.05 12.90
CA LYS A 164 6.24 15.44 12.42
C LYS A 164 6.42 15.48 10.89
N GLY A 165 5.52 16.16 10.19
CA GLY A 165 5.56 16.29 8.73
C GLY A 165 5.13 15.04 7.94
N GLU A 166 4.66 13.98 8.61
CA GLU A 166 4.08 12.80 7.94
C GLU A 166 2.81 13.20 7.18
N HIS A 167 2.66 12.71 5.96
CA HIS A 167 1.39 12.80 5.22
C HIS A 167 0.82 11.39 5.10
N ALA A 168 -0.44 11.24 5.48
CA ALA A 168 -1.12 9.95 5.45
C ALA A 168 -2.54 10.07 4.88
N LEU A 169 -2.99 9.00 4.24
CA LEU A 169 -4.39 8.73 3.96
C LEU A 169 -4.90 7.79 5.04
N THR A 170 -5.98 8.15 5.71
CA THR A 170 -6.61 7.29 6.71
C THR A 170 -8.02 6.91 6.29
N THR A 171 -8.28 5.62 6.26
CA THR A 171 -9.63 5.06 6.14
C THR A 171 -10.15 4.76 7.54
N VAL A 172 -11.30 5.33 7.89
CA VAL A 172 -11.90 5.25 9.23
C VAL A 172 -13.31 4.72 9.09
N GLN A 173 -13.61 3.59 9.73
CA GLN A 173 -14.96 3.04 9.78
C GLN A 173 -15.89 3.89 10.68
N PRO A 174 -17.22 3.85 10.48
CA PRO A 174 -18.17 4.72 11.17
C PRO A 174 -18.07 4.70 12.70
N GLU A 175 -17.69 3.59 13.32
CA GLU A 175 -17.56 3.47 14.78
C GLU A 175 -16.46 4.36 15.38
N TYR A 176 -15.55 4.85 14.54
CA TYR A 176 -14.50 5.79 14.91
C TYR A 176 -14.67 7.16 14.22
N ALA A 177 -15.82 7.39 13.57
CA ALA A 177 -16.14 8.60 12.80
C ALA A 177 -17.53 9.16 13.20
N PHE A 178 -18.38 9.45 12.20
CA PHE A 178 -19.72 10.03 12.35
C PHE A 178 -20.82 8.99 12.11
#